data_AF-A0A538PEW0-F1
#
_entry.id   AF-A0A538PEW0-F1
#
_cell.length_a   1.000
_cell.length_b   1.000
_cell.length_c   1.000
_cell.angle_alpha   90.00
_cell.angle_beta   90.00
_cell.angle_gamma   90.00
#
_symmetry.space_group_name_H-M   'P 1'
#
loop_
_entity.id
_entity.type
_entity.pdbx_description
1 polymer ?
#
loop_
_entity_poly.entity_id
_entity_poly.type
_entity_poly.pdbx_seq_one_letter_code
_entity_poly.pdbx_strand_id
1 'polypeptide(L)'
;MNQWIRKGGLVCRILDAVQTLDWPESDYELAPDSGYAFRPFVMLTVLTYCYATGVYGSKEIELKTSQDEILRFLCAGTPLTERHIRDFRRQNRQRIKQCLIQAGKLASDSRFEVERPFARSAEARIRRAEDCDARTFVR
;
A
#
# COMPACT_ATOMS: atom_id res chain seq x y z
N MET A 1 4.81 -15.27 17.68
CA MET A 1 5.81 -15.38 16.59
C MET A 1 5.18 -15.45 15.19
N ASN A 2 3.98 -16.02 15.02
CA ASN A 2 3.40 -16.27 13.69
C ASN A 2 2.83 -15.03 12.96
N GLN A 3 2.58 -13.93 13.66
CA GLN A 3 1.98 -12.73 13.05
C GLN A 3 2.91 -12.08 12.01
N TRP A 4 4.22 -12.03 12.28
CA TRP A 4 5.18 -11.43 11.37
C TRP A 4 5.39 -12.28 10.12
N ILE A 5 5.41 -13.61 10.28
CA ILE A 5 5.48 -14.55 9.17
C ILE A 5 4.25 -14.41 8.25
N ARG A 6 3.04 -14.27 8.82
CA ARG A 6 1.82 -13.99 8.04
C ARG A 6 1.89 -12.65 7.30
N LYS A 7 2.36 -11.59 7.97
CA LYS A 7 2.54 -10.26 7.37
C LYS A 7 3.61 -10.27 6.26
N GLY A 8 4.73 -10.95 6.47
CA GLY A 8 5.78 -11.12 5.45
C GLY A 8 5.25 -11.83 4.21
N GLY A 9 4.50 -12.92 4.38
CA GLY A 9 3.87 -13.63 3.27
C GLY A 9 2.81 -12.81 2.51
N LEU A 10 2.17 -11.84 3.18
CA LEU A 10 1.29 -10.86 2.53
C LEU A 10 2.11 -9.86 1.70
N VAL A 11 3.19 -9.33 2.27
CA VAL A 11 4.06 -8.34 1.60
C VAL A 11 4.70 -8.91 0.36
N CYS A 12 5.23 -10.14 0.41
CA CYS A 12 5.81 -10.78 -0.77
C CYS A 12 4.80 -10.86 -1.92
N ARG A 13 3.56 -11.26 -1.65
CA ARG A 13 2.51 -11.30 -2.68
C ARG A 13 2.14 -9.93 -3.22
N ILE A 14 2.16 -8.90 -2.37
CA ILE A 14 1.92 -7.53 -2.81
C ILE A 14 3.09 -7.08 -3.70
N LEU A 15 4.34 -7.37 -3.32
CA LEU A 15 5.51 -7.08 -4.14
C LEU A 15 5.41 -7.77 -5.51
N ASP A 16 5.01 -9.03 -5.55
CA ASP A 16 4.78 -9.76 -6.81
C ASP A 16 3.70 -9.04 -7.65
N ALA A 17 2.59 -8.64 -7.04
CA ALA A 17 1.52 -7.91 -7.73
C ALA A 17 1.99 -6.56 -8.28
N VAL A 18 2.76 -5.80 -7.49
CA VAL A 18 3.33 -4.50 -7.87
C VAL A 18 4.29 -4.68 -9.05
N GLN A 19 5.07 -5.77 -9.08
CA GLN A 19 5.97 -6.10 -10.18
C GLN A 19 5.25 -6.48 -11.48
N THR A 20 3.99 -6.95 -11.41
CA THR A 20 3.19 -7.24 -12.62
C THR A 20 2.63 -6.00 -13.32
N LEU A 21 2.72 -4.82 -12.68
CA LEU A 21 2.24 -3.58 -13.27
C LEU A 21 3.26 -3.02 -14.25
N ASP A 22 2.76 -2.33 -15.27
CA ASP A 22 3.61 -1.62 -16.22
C ASP A 22 4.08 -0.29 -15.60
N TRP A 23 5.40 -0.09 -15.58
CA TRP A 23 6.05 1.06 -14.97
C TRP A 23 6.80 1.85 -16.05
N PRO A 24 6.46 3.12 -16.30
CA PRO A 24 7.25 3.99 -17.15
C PRO A 24 8.64 4.22 -16.54
N GLU A 25 9.63 4.47 -17.39
CA GLU A 25 11.02 4.71 -16.99
C GLU A 25 11.14 5.85 -15.96
N SER A 26 10.29 6.87 -16.08
CA SER A 26 10.19 7.99 -15.12
C SER A 26 9.84 7.57 -13.69
N ASP A 27 9.17 6.43 -13.48
CA ASP A 27 8.85 5.92 -12.13
C ASP A 27 10.05 5.21 -11.48
N TYR A 28 11.11 4.93 -12.25
CA TYR A 28 12.38 4.44 -11.76
C TYR A 28 13.33 5.58 -11.41
N GLU A 29 13.17 6.75 -12.06
CA GLU A 29 13.92 7.96 -11.76
C GLU A 29 13.58 8.48 -10.36
N LEU A 30 14.60 8.77 -9.56
CA LEU A 30 14.44 9.42 -8.28
C LEU A 30 14.03 10.87 -8.55
N ALA A 31 12.84 11.28 -8.10
CA ALA A 31 12.53 12.71 -8.07
C ALA A 31 13.58 13.39 -7.17
N PRO A 32 14.32 14.40 -7.66
CA PRO A 32 15.51 14.94 -6.98
C PRO A 32 15.25 15.45 -5.55
N ASP A 33 14.00 15.83 -5.27
CA ASP A 33 13.57 16.43 -4.00
C ASP A 33 12.83 15.42 -3.08
N SER A 34 12.53 14.23 -3.59
CA SER A 34 11.95 13.16 -2.81
C SER A 34 13.09 12.24 -2.40
N GLY A 35 13.53 12.31 -1.14
CA GLY A 35 14.55 11.39 -0.63
C GLY A 35 14.24 9.94 -1.04
N TYR A 36 15.29 9.12 -1.17
CA TYR A 36 15.31 7.73 -1.67
C TYR A 36 14.10 6.82 -1.33
N ALA A 37 13.34 7.12 -0.27
CA ALA A 37 12.19 6.39 0.21
C ALA A 37 10.92 6.48 -0.67
N PHE A 38 10.82 7.43 -1.61
CA PHE A 38 9.53 7.75 -2.25
C PHE A 38 9.42 7.31 -3.72
N ARG A 39 10.04 6.18 -4.08
CA ARG A 39 9.78 5.55 -5.38
C ARG A 39 8.30 5.14 -5.46
N PRO A 40 7.59 5.38 -6.59
CA PRO A 40 6.20 4.96 -6.79
C PRO A 40 5.93 3.49 -6.43
N PHE A 41 6.92 2.62 -6.66
CA PHE A 41 6.90 1.22 -6.26
C PHE A 41 6.70 1.00 -4.76
N VAL A 42 7.47 1.70 -3.92
CA VAL A 42 7.39 1.59 -2.45
C VAL A 42 6.05 2.14 -1.97
N MET A 43 5.65 3.30 -2.48
CA MET A 43 4.39 3.94 -2.12
C MET A 43 3.19 3.03 -2.43
N LEU A 44 3.21 2.39 -3.59
CA LEU A 44 2.16 1.47 -4.02
C LEU A 44 2.12 0.21 -3.14
N THR A 45 3.29 -0.33 -2.79
CA THR A 45 3.42 -1.49 -1.89
C THR A 45 2.86 -1.17 -0.50
N VAL A 46 3.26 -0.03 0.09
CA VAL A 46 2.81 0.41 1.41
C VAL A 46 1.29 0.61 1.44
N LEU A 47 0.73 1.34 0.46
CA LEU A 47 -0.71 1.58 0.39
C LEU A 47 -1.50 0.29 0.24
N THR A 48 -1.04 -0.61 -0.63
CA THR A 48 -1.69 -1.91 -0.85
C THR A 48 -1.67 -2.75 0.42
N TYR A 49 -0.55 -2.77 1.15
CA TYR A 49 -0.43 -3.47 2.44
C TYR A 49 -1.35 -2.87 3.51
N CYS A 50 -1.40 -1.54 3.63
CA CYS A 50 -2.31 -0.87 4.56
C CYS A 50 -3.78 -1.20 4.26
N TYR A 51 -4.20 -1.14 3.00
CA TYR A 51 -5.59 -1.45 2.62
C TYR A 51 -5.94 -2.93 2.76
N ALA A 52 -4.96 -3.82 2.52
CA ALA A 52 -5.11 -5.24 2.79
C ALA A 52 -5.34 -5.54 4.28
N THR A 53 -4.65 -4.79 5.15
CA THR A 53 -4.72 -4.92 6.61
C THR A 53 -5.81 -4.05 7.26
N GLY A 54 -6.55 -3.26 6.47
CA GLY A 54 -7.69 -2.46 6.94
C GLY A 54 -7.35 -1.07 7.47
N VAL A 55 -6.14 -0.57 7.21
CA VAL A 55 -5.67 0.77 7.57
C VAL A 55 -5.84 1.68 6.36
N TYR A 56 -6.65 2.74 6.48
CA TYR A 56 -7.05 3.54 5.32
C TYR A 56 -6.75 5.02 5.45
N GLY A 57 -6.77 5.60 6.66
CA GLY A 57 -6.57 7.03 6.85
C GLY A 57 -5.11 7.44 6.60
N SER A 58 -4.88 8.57 5.93
CA SER A 58 -3.51 9.03 5.64
C SER A 58 -2.68 9.28 6.91
N LYS A 59 -3.26 9.95 7.91
CA LYS A 59 -2.64 10.17 9.23
C LYS A 59 -2.41 8.87 10.02
N GLU A 60 -3.30 7.89 9.87
CA GLU A 60 -3.15 6.58 10.52
C GLU A 60 -1.96 5.81 9.90
N ILE A 61 -1.83 5.84 8.58
CA ILE A 61 -0.73 5.19 7.86
C ILE A 61 0.62 5.84 8.22
N GLU A 62 0.67 7.18 8.30
CA GLU A 62 1.85 7.90 8.78
C GLU A 62 2.31 7.39 10.16
N LEU A 63 1.39 7.33 11.13
CA LEU A 63 1.69 6.78 12.46
C LEU A 63 2.13 5.32 12.42
N LYS A 64 1.50 4.51 11.56
CA LYS A 64 1.85 3.10 11.39
C LYS A 64 3.23 2.90 10.76
N THR A 65 3.75 3.87 10.02
CA THR A 65 5.06 3.75 9.35
C THR A 65 6.21 3.64 10.34
N SER A 66 6.07 4.22 11.54
CA SER A 66 7.04 4.08 12.62
C SER A 66 6.75 2.89 13.55
N GLN A 67 5.50 2.42 13.62
CA GLN A 67 5.06 1.39 14.58
C GLN A 67 5.05 -0.03 14.01
N ASP A 68 4.70 -0.21 12.74
CA ASP A 68 4.64 -1.52 12.09
C ASP A 68 5.99 -1.86 11.46
N GLU A 69 6.53 -3.03 11.82
CA GLU A 69 7.84 -3.50 11.38
C GLU A 69 7.96 -3.63 9.86
N ILE A 70 6.88 -4.04 9.18
CA ILE A 70 6.85 -4.14 7.72
C ILE A 70 6.91 -2.76 7.09
N LEU A 71 6.11 -1.82 7.60
CA LEU A 71 6.09 -0.46 7.04
C LEU A 71 7.42 0.24 7.28
N ARG A 72 8.03 0.06 8.45
CA ARG A 72 9.36 0.59 8.75
C ARG A 72 10.42 0.03 7.82
N PHE A 73 10.34 -1.28 7.52
CA PHE A 73 11.22 -1.93 6.55
C PHE A 73 11.00 -1.39 5.13
N LEU A 74 9.76 -1.34 4.66
CA LEU A 74 9.41 -0.85 3.32
C LEU A 74 9.85 0.59 3.10
N CYS A 75 9.74 1.43 4.12
CA CYS A 75 10.10 2.85 4.03
C CYS A 75 11.57 3.12 4.42
N ALA A 76 12.40 2.07 4.58
CA ALA A 76 13.80 2.17 4.98
C ALA A 76 14.04 3.07 6.20
N GLY A 77 13.12 3.02 7.18
CA GLY A 77 13.17 3.84 8.40
C GLY A 77 12.75 5.31 8.22
N THR A 78 12.44 5.77 7.01
CA THR A 78 11.95 7.14 6.74
C THR A 78 10.41 7.14 6.75
N PRO A 79 9.73 7.83 7.68
CA PRO A 79 8.27 7.80 7.74
C PRO A 79 7.63 8.50 6.52
N LEU A 80 6.52 7.93 6.02
CA LEU A 80 5.67 8.61 5.06
C LEU A 80 4.87 9.70 5.78
N THR A 81 4.83 10.90 5.23
CA THR A 81 3.95 11.95 5.74
C THR A 81 2.54 11.76 5.17
N GLU A 82 1.53 12.22 5.90
CA GLU A 82 0.15 12.30 5.41
C GLU A 82 0.06 13.01 4.04
N ARG A 83 0.88 14.04 3.82
CA ARG A 83 0.92 14.76 2.53
C ARG A 83 1.37 13.86 1.39
N HIS A 84 2.49 13.13 1.55
CA HIS A 84 2.99 12.20 0.54
C HIS A 84 1.93 11.16 0.16
N ILE A 85 1.19 10.67 1.16
CA ILE A 85 0.13 9.68 1.00
C ILE A 85 -1.04 10.24 0.18
N ARG A 86 -1.53 11.44 0.55
CA ARG A 86 -2.66 12.10 -0.16
C ARG A 86 -2.30 12.43 -1.60
N ASP A 87 -1.12 12.99 -1.83
CA ASP A 87 -0.66 13.38 -3.17
C ASP A 87 -0.51 12.15 -4.07
N PHE A 88 0.11 11.08 -3.56
CA PHE A 88 0.26 9.84 -4.32
C PHE A 88 -1.09 9.19 -4.66
N ARG A 89 -2.05 9.15 -3.72
CA ARG A 89 -3.40 8.61 -3.97
C ARG A 89 -4.13 9.34 -5.09
N ARG A 90 -4.04 10.67 -5.10
CA ARG A 90 -4.68 11.52 -6.11
C ARG A 90 -4.11 11.23 -7.50
N GLN A 91 -2.79 11.07 -7.59
CA GLN A 91 -2.09 10.85 -8.86
C GLN A 91 -2.17 9.39 -9.36
N ASN A 92 -2.24 8.40 -8.45
CA ASN A 92 -2.06 6.98 -8.78
C ASN A 92 -3.26 6.09 -8.45
N ARG A 93 -4.47 6.66 -8.33
CA ARG A 93 -5.70 5.95 -7.96
C ARG A 93 -5.92 4.65 -8.76
N GLN A 94 -5.76 4.73 -10.08
CA GLN A 94 -6.00 3.59 -10.96
C GLN A 94 -4.97 2.48 -10.73
N ARG A 95 -3.70 2.83 -10.52
CA ARG A 95 -2.62 1.89 -10.23
C ARG A 95 -2.84 1.19 -8.88
N ILE A 96 -3.28 1.92 -7.86
CA ILE A 96 -3.67 1.35 -6.56
C ILE A 96 -4.79 0.32 -6.73
N LYS A 97 -5.82 0.66 -7.51
CA LYS A 97 -6.92 -0.28 -7.82
C LYS A 97 -6.42 -1.54 -8.52
N GLN A 98 -5.60 -1.39 -9.56
CA GLN A 98 -5.05 -2.52 -10.30
C GLN A 98 -4.18 -3.40 -9.39
N CYS A 99 -3.31 -2.80 -8.58
CA CYS A 99 -2.45 -3.51 -7.64
C CYS A 99 -3.26 -4.36 -6.64
N LEU A 100 -4.32 -3.80 -6.06
CA LEU A 100 -5.21 -4.54 -5.15
C LEU A 100 -5.92 -5.70 -5.85
N ILE A 101 -6.33 -5.53 -7.10
CA ILE A 101 -6.93 -6.62 -7.87
C ILE A 101 -5.92 -7.72 -8.12
N GLN A 102 -4.69 -7.39 -8.53
CA GLN A 102 -3.64 -8.37 -8.82
C GLN A 102 -3.17 -9.09 -7.55
N ALA A 103 -2.94 -8.38 -6.45
CA ALA A 103 -2.58 -9.00 -5.18
C ALA A 103 -3.68 -9.97 -4.69
N GLY A 104 -4.95 -9.65 -4.93
CA GLY A 104 -6.07 -10.56 -4.63
C GLY A 104 -6.10 -11.82 -5.50
N LYS A 105 -5.77 -11.70 -6.79
CA LYS A 105 -5.65 -12.84 -7.70
C LYS A 105 -4.51 -13.77 -7.28
N LEU A 106 -3.31 -13.22 -7.06
CA LEU A 106 -2.13 -13.98 -6.62
C LEU A 106 -2.35 -14.66 -5.26
N ALA A 107 -3.08 -14.01 -4.35
CA ALA A 107 -3.48 -14.61 -3.08
C ALA A 107 -4.51 -15.75 -3.23
N SER A 108 -5.30 -15.76 -4.30
CA SER A 108 -6.31 -16.80 -4.55
C SER A 108 -5.74 -18.02 -5.30
N ASP A 109 -4.69 -17.82 -6.10
CA ASP A 109 -4.02 -18.88 -6.88
C ASP A 109 -3.07 -19.74 -6.03
N SER A 110 -2.52 -19.16 -4.96
CA SER A 110 -1.60 -19.88 -4.09
C SER A 110 -2.38 -20.70 -3.04
N ARG A 111 -2.16 -22.02 -3.05
CA ARG A 111 -2.77 -23.08 -2.21
C ARG A 111 -2.51 -22.95 -0.69
N PHE A 112 -2.18 -21.74 -0.20
CA PHE A 112 -2.01 -21.42 1.21
C PHE A 112 -3.15 -20.53 1.66
N GLU A 113 -3.87 -20.96 2.70
CA GLU A 113 -4.99 -20.25 3.32
C GLU A 113 -4.56 -18.89 3.90
N VAL A 114 -4.40 -17.88 3.04
CA VAL A 114 -4.65 -16.53 3.47
C VAL A 114 -6.17 -16.42 3.50
N GLU A 115 -6.75 -16.56 4.70
CA GLU A 115 -8.17 -16.35 4.96
C GLU A 115 -8.67 -15.19 4.10
N ARG A 116 -9.74 -15.44 3.33
CA ARG A 116 -10.25 -14.50 2.34
C ARG A 116 -10.84 -13.25 3.04
N PRO A 117 -10.23 -12.06 2.82
CA PRO A 117 -11.06 -10.89 2.51
C PRO A 117 -10.52 -10.06 1.33
N PHE A 118 -9.53 -10.54 0.56
CA PHE A 118 -8.87 -9.70 -0.46
C PHE A 118 -9.77 -9.36 -1.66
N ALA A 119 -10.59 -10.30 -2.12
CA ALA A 119 -11.25 -10.18 -3.42
C ALA A 119 -12.58 -9.40 -3.45
N ARG A 120 -13.28 -9.20 -2.32
CA ARG A 120 -14.69 -8.75 -2.34
C ARG A 120 -14.95 -7.26 -2.66
N SER A 121 -13.92 -6.45 -2.88
CA SER A 121 -13.91 -5.32 -3.84
C SER A 121 -12.76 -4.37 -3.51
N ALA A 122 -11.77 -4.29 -4.40
CA ALA A 122 -10.73 -3.25 -4.33
C ALA A 122 -11.35 -1.84 -4.30
N GLU A 123 -12.52 -1.65 -4.92
CA GLU A 123 -13.22 -0.36 -4.98
C GLU A 123 -13.82 0.01 -3.64
N ALA A 124 -14.35 -0.95 -2.88
CA ALA A 124 -14.84 -0.70 -1.52
C ALA A 124 -13.71 -0.25 -0.59
N ARG A 125 -12.52 -0.85 -0.74
CA ARG A 125 -11.31 -0.45 0.01
C ARG A 125 -10.86 0.96 -0.34
N ILE A 126 -10.83 1.29 -1.63
CA ILE A 126 -10.46 2.63 -2.10
C ILE A 126 -11.48 3.68 -1.63
N ARG A 127 -12.79 3.41 -1.78
CA ARG A 127 -13.86 4.30 -1.31
C ARG A 127 -13.73 4.57 0.18
N ARG A 128 -13.46 3.53 0.98
CA ARG A 128 -13.26 3.68 2.43
C ARG A 128 -12.04 4.54 2.76
N ALA A 129 -10.98 4.47 1.95
CA ALA A 129 -9.82 5.36 2.10
C ALA A 129 -10.14 6.82 1.81
N GLU A 130 -10.94 7.09 0.77
CA GLU A 130 -11.42 8.43 0.47
C GLU A 130 -12.31 8.98 1.58
N ASP A 131 -13.24 8.16 2.09
CA ASP A 131 -14.14 8.54 3.18
C ASP A 131 -13.36 8.86 4.47
N CYS A 132 -12.31 8.11 4.77
CA CYS A 132 -11.42 8.36 5.91
C CYS A 132 -10.68 9.69 5.77
N ASP A 133 -10.17 10.01 4.58
CA ASP A 133 -9.46 11.27 4.34
C ASP A 133 -10.43 12.47 4.35
N ALA A 134 -11.65 12.31 3.84
CA ALA A 134 -12.70 13.34 3.85
C ALA A 134 -13.17 13.69 5.27
N ARG A 135 -13.28 12.69 6.16
CA ARG A 135 -13.66 12.89 7.57
C ARG A 135 -12.57 13.56 8.40
N THR A 136 -11.32 13.49 7.96
CA THR A 136 -10.18 14.12 8.64
C THR A 136 -10.17 15.65 8.44
N PHE A 137 -11.00 16.18 7.52
CA PHE A 137 -11.11 17.61 7.19
C PHE A 137 -12.14 18.39 8.04
N VAL A 138 -12.87 17.73 8.96
CA VAL A 138 -13.94 18.34 9.77
C VAL A 138 -13.50 18.59 11.22
N ARG A 139 -12.27 19.06 11.44
CA ARG A 139 -11.82 19.44 12.79
C ARG A 139 -10.93 20.66 12.78
#